data_AF-A0A382MZ46-F1
#
_entry.id   AF-A0A382MZ46-F1
#
_cell.length_a   1.000
_cell.length_b   1.000
_cell.length_c   1.000
_cell.angle_alpha   90.00
_cell.angle_beta   90.00
_cell.angle_gamma   90.00
#
_symmetry.space_group_name_H-M   'P 1'
#
loop_
_entity.id
_entity.type
_entity.pdbx_description
1 polymer ?
#
loop_
_entity_poly.entity_id
_entity_poly.type
_entity_poly.pdbx_seq_one_letter_code
_entity_poly.pdbx_strand_id
1 'polypeptide(L)'
;NVGHIYGEGTGGFNSRAFDINGQVKDGKLVAITGGNVRKPGEHGCVYTCTPGEWVKAWRVGKWNTLKVRCVGKYPRITTWLNGQKICEFDGATFKHPNYDREKVHGTLGDKGSIAVQVHGGGGWPKGAKVRWRNILVREL
;
A
#
# COMPACT_ATOMS: atom_id res chain seq x y z
N ASN A 1 -6.00 2.07 -1.23
CA ASN A 1 -4.81 1.92 -2.11
C ASN A 1 -4.05 0.68 -1.64
N VAL A 2 -3.63 -0.23 -2.53
CA VAL A 2 -2.94 -1.47 -2.13
C VAL A 2 -1.55 -1.47 -2.75
N GLY A 3 -0.53 -1.56 -1.91
CA GLY A 3 0.88 -1.70 -2.30
C GLY A 3 1.75 -0.46 -2.07
N HIS A 4 1.18 0.75 -1.99
CA HIS A 4 1.91 1.96 -1.58
C HIS A 4 1.96 2.11 -0.05
N ILE A 5 2.94 2.88 0.43
CA ILE A 5 3.21 3.10 1.87
C ILE A 5 2.57 4.40 2.34
N TYR A 6 1.96 4.35 3.53
CA TYR A 6 1.36 5.48 4.21
C TYR A 6 1.69 5.41 5.70
N GLY A 7 2.17 6.52 6.26
CA GLY A 7 2.58 6.62 7.65
C GLY A 7 1.46 7.06 8.58
N GLU A 8 0.41 6.23 8.71
CA GLU A 8 -0.69 6.52 9.64
C GLU A 8 -0.18 6.51 11.09
N GLY A 9 -0.48 7.56 11.84
CA GLY A 9 0.03 7.75 13.21
C GLY A 9 1.53 8.11 13.28
N THR A 10 2.23 8.18 12.16
CA THR A 10 3.68 8.47 12.10
C THR A 10 3.99 9.68 11.19
N GLY A 11 3.09 10.67 11.19
CA GLY A 11 3.23 11.91 10.43
C GLY A 11 2.33 12.03 9.18
N GLY A 12 1.62 10.97 8.78
CA GLY A 12 0.68 11.05 7.67
C GLY A 12 1.34 11.29 6.31
N PHE A 13 2.62 10.94 6.16
CA PHE A 13 3.30 10.94 4.86
C PHE A 13 2.74 9.84 3.96
N ASN A 14 2.76 10.06 2.65
CA ASN A 14 2.32 9.05 1.68
C ASN A 14 3.32 8.90 0.54
N SER A 15 3.37 7.69 -0.02
CA SER A 15 4.16 7.35 -1.21
C SER A 15 3.26 7.00 -2.40
N ARG A 16 2.06 7.58 -2.46
CA ARG A 16 1.05 7.18 -3.43
C ARG A 16 1.45 7.66 -4.82
N ALA A 17 1.86 6.76 -5.72
CA ALA A 17 2.26 7.16 -7.07
C ALA A 17 1.07 7.42 -8.02
N PHE A 18 -0.08 6.77 -7.77
CA PHE A 18 -1.29 6.95 -8.57
C PHE A 18 -2.51 6.57 -7.74
N ASP A 19 -3.67 7.02 -8.20
CA ASP A 19 -4.96 6.68 -7.62
C ASP A 19 -5.49 5.38 -8.21
N ILE A 20 -6.24 4.64 -7.38
CA ILE A 20 -6.88 3.37 -7.71
C ILE A 20 -8.36 3.57 -7.44
N ASN A 21 -9.17 3.56 -8.51
CA ASN A 21 -10.56 3.97 -8.47
C ASN A 21 -11.45 2.77 -8.79
N GLY A 22 -12.27 2.36 -7.83
CA GLY A 22 -13.23 1.28 -8.02
C GLY A 22 -14.50 1.77 -8.70
N GLN A 23 -15.00 1.00 -9.65
CA GLN A 23 -16.33 1.19 -10.23
C GLN A 23 -17.29 0.20 -9.59
N VAL A 24 -18.33 0.72 -8.93
CA VAL A 24 -19.33 -0.07 -8.23
C VAL A 24 -20.65 -0.01 -8.97
N LYS A 25 -21.25 -1.17 -9.23
CA LYS A 25 -22.60 -1.32 -9.80
C LYS A 25 -23.40 -2.25 -8.89
N ASP A 26 -24.61 -1.83 -8.49
CA ASP A 26 -25.50 -2.59 -7.61
C ASP A 26 -24.82 -3.07 -6.31
N GLY A 27 -24.00 -2.20 -5.71
CA GLY A 27 -23.25 -2.50 -4.49
C GLY A 27 -22.05 -3.46 -4.66
N LYS A 28 -21.74 -3.87 -5.90
CA LYS A 28 -20.61 -4.75 -6.22
C LYS A 28 -19.53 -4.01 -6.99
N LEU A 29 -18.27 -4.22 -6.62
CA LEU A 29 -17.12 -3.76 -7.40
C LEU A 29 -17.06 -4.56 -8.71
N VAL A 30 -17.14 -3.89 -9.85
CA VAL A 30 -17.15 -4.51 -11.19
C VAL A 30 -15.89 -4.24 -11.99
N ALA A 31 -15.22 -3.11 -11.75
CA ALA A 31 -13.97 -2.75 -12.42
C ALA A 31 -13.11 -1.86 -11.53
N ILE A 32 -11.83 -1.74 -11.89
CA ILE A 32 -10.92 -0.78 -11.29
C ILE A 32 -10.17 -0.06 -12.41
N THR A 33 -10.01 1.24 -12.26
CA THR A 33 -9.15 2.07 -13.12
C THR A 33 -8.03 2.70 -12.29
N GLY A 34 -6.94 3.06 -12.96
CA GLY A 34 -5.92 3.92 -12.39
C GLY A 34 -6.09 5.35 -12.88
N GLY A 35 -5.67 6.32 -12.07
CA GLY A 35 -5.74 7.75 -12.41
C GLY A 35 -4.74 8.58 -11.61
N ASN A 36 -4.70 9.89 -11.85
CA ASN A 36 -3.86 10.86 -11.11
C ASN A 36 -2.43 10.36 -10.88
N VAL A 37 -1.73 10.08 -11.98
CA VAL A 37 -0.32 9.63 -11.94
C VAL A 37 0.54 10.80 -11.47
N ARG A 38 1.26 10.58 -10.37
CA ARG A 38 2.13 11.57 -9.72
C ARG A 38 3.55 11.42 -10.21
N LYS A 39 4.29 12.53 -10.25
CA LYS A 39 5.69 12.57 -10.64
C LYS A 39 6.56 11.95 -9.53
N PRO A 40 7.78 11.49 -9.86
CA PRO A 40 8.73 10.93 -8.89
C PRO A 40 8.91 11.76 -7.62
N GLY A 41 9.04 13.08 -7.74
CA GLY A 41 9.21 13.98 -6.58
C GLY A 41 7.98 14.10 -5.66
N GLU A 42 6.80 13.72 -6.13
CA GLU A 42 5.56 13.78 -5.34
C GLU A 42 5.32 12.51 -4.52
N HIS A 43 5.76 11.34 -5.03
CA HIS A 43 5.55 10.06 -4.36
C HIS A 43 6.80 9.49 -3.70
N GLY A 44 8.00 9.93 -4.09
CA GLY A 44 9.28 9.60 -3.43
C GLY A 44 9.67 8.11 -3.40
N CYS A 45 8.97 7.24 -4.12
CA CYS A 45 9.30 5.82 -4.17
C CYS A 45 10.60 5.61 -4.96
N VAL A 46 11.40 4.63 -4.54
CA VAL A 46 12.54 4.13 -5.33
C VAL A 46 12.02 3.48 -6.62
N TYR A 47 10.89 2.78 -6.53
CA TYR A 47 10.20 2.19 -7.66
C TYR A 47 8.70 2.25 -7.45
N THR A 48 7.96 2.43 -8.53
CA THR A 48 6.51 2.21 -8.58
C THR A 48 6.14 1.61 -9.94
N CYS A 49 5.17 0.72 -9.97
CA CYS A 49 4.58 0.28 -11.24
C CYS A 49 3.69 1.38 -11.83
N THR A 50 3.27 1.19 -13.07
CA THR A 50 2.24 2.05 -13.68
C THR A 50 0.85 1.69 -13.16
N PRO A 51 -0.12 2.61 -13.25
CA PRO A 51 -1.53 2.30 -12.97
C PRO A 51 -2.06 1.14 -13.83
N GLY A 52 -1.63 1.04 -15.10
CA GLY A 52 -2.04 -0.02 -16.01
C GLY A 52 -1.55 -1.40 -15.56
N GLU A 53 -0.28 -1.50 -15.14
CA GLU A 53 0.27 -2.74 -14.57
C GLU A 53 -0.47 -3.15 -13.29
N TRP A 54 -0.78 -2.18 -12.43
CA TRP A 54 -1.56 -2.44 -11.21
C TRP A 54 -2.95 -2.99 -11.53
N VAL A 55 -3.68 -2.33 -12.43
CA VAL A 55 -5.04 -2.74 -12.84
C VAL A 55 -5.01 -4.12 -13.48
N LYS A 56 -4.02 -4.41 -14.34
CA LYS A 56 -3.83 -5.73 -14.96
C LYS A 56 -3.52 -6.81 -13.93
N ALA A 57 -2.75 -6.47 -12.89
CA ALA A 57 -2.42 -7.42 -11.83
C ALA A 57 -3.62 -7.76 -10.94
N TRP A 58 -4.51 -6.80 -10.68
CA TRP A 58 -5.65 -7.01 -9.78
C TRP A 58 -6.74 -7.92 -10.37
N ARG A 59 -7.29 -8.80 -9.52
CA ARG A 59 -8.38 -9.71 -9.89
C ARG A 59 -9.65 -9.35 -9.13
N VAL A 60 -10.58 -8.65 -9.78
CA VAL A 60 -11.88 -8.27 -9.18
C VAL A 60 -12.70 -9.52 -8.84
N GLY A 61 -13.29 -9.54 -7.64
CA GLY A 61 -14.14 -10.64 -7.17
C GLY A 61 -13.41 -11.97 -6.91
N LYS A 62 -12.07 -12.01 -7.05
CA LYS A 62 -11.24 -13.20 -6.86
C LYS A 62 -10.20 -12.96 -5.78
N TRP A 63 -9.54 -14.04 -5.36
CA TRP A 63 -8.41 -13.96 -4.45
C TRP A 63 -7.20 -13.31 -5.13
N ASN A 64 -6.57 -12.38 -4.43
CA ASN A 64 -5.31 -11.74 -4.79
C ASN A 64 -4.24 -12.15 -3.78
N THR A 65 -3.03 -12.39 -4.26
CA THR A 65 -1.86 -12.68 -3.43
C THR A 65 -1.07 -11.41 -3.22
N LEU A 66 -0.81 -11.07 -1.96
CA LEU A 66 0.05 -9.96 -1.58
C LEU A 66 1.35 -10.50 -0.98
N LYS A 67 2.46 -9.84 -1.27
CA LYS A 67 3.74 -10.08 -0.62
C LYS A 67 4.31 -8.75 -0.17
N VAL A 68 4.86 -8.73 1.03
CA VAL A 68 5.60 -7.58 1.57
C VAL A 68 6.95 -8.10 2.06
N ARG A 69 8.01 -7.39 1.70
CA ARG A 69 9.35 -7.56 2.27
C ARG A 69 9.71 -6.27 2.97
N CYS A 70 10.06 -6.33 4.25
CA CYS A 70 10.44 -5.18 5.06
C CYS A 70 11.76 -5.53 5.76
N VAL A 71 12.80 -4.72 5.56
CA VAL A 71 14.13 -4.94 6.17
C VAL A 71 14.79 -3.62 6.55
N GLY A 72 15.71 -3.67 7.51
CA GLY A 72 16.55 -2.54 7.92
C GLY A 72 15.90 -1.63 8.97
N LYS A 73 16.74 -0.82 9.64
CA LYS A 73 16.34 0.12 10.70
C LYS A 73 15.38 1.20 10.21
N TYR A 74 15.76 1.91 9.15
CA TYR A 74 14.84 2.73 8.37
C TYR A 74 14.32 1.84 7.24
N PRO A 75 13.05 1.40 7.29
CA PRO A 75 12.65 0.21 6.58
C PRO A 75 12.71 0.43 5.07
N ARG A 76 13.36 -0.51 4.38
CA ARG A 76 13.22 -0.69 2.94
C ARG A 76 12.10 -1.69 2.69
N ILE A 77 10.99 -1.20 2.15
CA ILE A 77 9.76 -1.96 1.97
C ILE A 77 9.53 -2.18 0.49
N THR A 78 9.37 -3.44 0.09
CA THR A 78 8.94 -3.80 -1.26
C THR A 78 7.63 -4.56 -1.20
N THR A 79 6.70 -4.20 -2.09
CA THR A 79 5.38 -4.82 -2.17
C THR A 79 5.14 -5.46 -3.53
N TRP A 80 4.38 -6.55 -3.53
CA TRP A 80 3.92 -7.22 -4.73
C TRP A 80 2.44 -7.57 -4.66
N LEU A 81 1.78 -7.55 -5.81
CA LEU A 81 0.40 -7.98 -6.02
C LEU A 81 0.39 -9.00 -7.16
N ASN A 82 -0.05 -10.23 -6.88
CA ASN A 82 -0.10 -11.34 -7.85
C ASN A 82 1.21 -11.53 -8.64
N GLY A 83 2.36 -11.32 -7.98
CA GLY A 83 3.70 -11.41 -8.59
C GLY A 83 4.22 -10.12 -9.22
N GLN A 84 3.35 -9.16 -9.56
CA GLN A 84 3.75 -7.83 -10.03
C GLN A 84 4.36 -7.03 -8.88
N LYS A 85 5.59 -6.51 -9.04
CA LYS A 85 6.17 -5.54 -8.11
C LYS A 85 5.38 -4.24 -8.20
N ILE A 86 4.93 -3.72 -7.06
CA ILE A 86 4.08 -2.52 -7.01
C ILE A 86 4.85 -1.30 -6.55
N CYS A 87 5.52 -1.39 -5.40
CA CYS A 87 6.24 -0.27 -4.83
C CYS A 87 7.54 -0.74 -4.20
N GLU A 88 8.57 0.10 -4.27
CA GLU A 88 9.73 0.04 -3.41
C GLU A 88 9.92 1.39 -2.71
N PHE A 89 9.87 1.35 -1.39
CA PHE A 89 10.04 2.47 -0.49
C PHE A 89 11.36 2.29 0.28
N ASP A 90 12.11 3.37 0.47
CA ASP A 90 13.32 3.37 1.27
C ASP A 90 13.25 4.49 2.32
N GLY A 91 12.97 4.12 3.57
CA GLY A 91 12.84 5.08 4.66
C GLY A 91 14.14 5.84 4.98
N ALA A 92 15.31 5.32 4.58
CA ALA A 92 16.57 6.03 4.84
C ALA A 92 16.72 7.27 3.93
N THR A 93 16.17 7.20 2.72
CA THR A 93 16.33 8.22 1.67
C THR A 93 15.04 8.96 1.32
N PHE A 94 13.88 8.46 1.74
CA PHE A 94 12.57 9.04 1.46
C PHE A 94 12.48 10.52 1.88
N LYS A 95 11.97 11.36 0.97
CA LYS A 95 11.78 12.80 1.18
C LYS A 95 10.30 13.13 1.08
N HIS A 96 9.74 13.67 2.15
CA HIS A 96 8.38 14.18 2.21
C HIS A 96 8.31 15.19 3.37
N PRO A 97 7.57 16.30 3.25
CA PRO A 97 7.50 17.33 4.30
C PRO A 97 7.09 16.78 5.68
N ASN A 98 6.25 15.75 5.68
CA ASN A 98 5.74 15.11 6.89
C ASN A 98 6.49 13.82 7.29
N TYR A 99 7.66 13.55 6.71
CA TYR A 99 8.45 12.36 7.05
C TYR A 99 9.73 12.73 7.79
N ASP A 100 9.84 12.24 9.02
CA ASP A 100 11.06 12.27 9.82
C ASP A 100 11.42 10.83 10.20
N ARG A 101 12.52 10.33 9.63
CA ARG A 101 12.94 8.94 9.80
C ARG A 101 13.28 8.59 11.26
N GLU A 102 13.82 9.52 12.03
CA GLU A 102 14.20 9.26 13.43
C GLU A 102 12.94 9.24 14.30
N LYS A 103 12.01 10.18 14.07
CA LYS A 103 10.71 10.18 14.77
C LYS A 103 9.90 8.93 14.47
N VAL A 104 9.86 8.50 13.20
CA VAL A 104 9.18 7.27 12.78
C VAL A 104 9.81 6.06 13.43
N HIS A 105 11.15 5.94 13.39
CA HIS A 105 11.87 4.84 14.05
C HIS A 105 11.64 4.83 15.56
N GLY A 106 11.73 5.98 16.23
CA GLY A 106 11.48 6.09 17.67
C GLY A 106 10.04 5.73 18.07
N THR A 107 9.08 5.86 17.16
CA THR A 107 7.66 5.52 17.40
C THR A 107 7.39 4.04 17.15
N LEU A 108 7.94 3.46 16.08
CA LEU A 108 7.66 2.08 15.66
C LEU A 108 8.61 1.04 16.25
N GLY A 109 9.85 1.44 16.57
CA GLY A 109 10.92 0.55 16.99
C GLY A 109 11.37 -0.42 15.89
N ASP A 110 12.10 -1.47 16.31
CA ASP A 110 12.68 -2.47 15.39
C ASP A 110 11.76 -3.68 15.15
N LYS A 111 10.71 -3.86 15.98
CA LYS A 111 9.78 -5.00 15.93
C LYS A 111 8.37 -4.54 16.28
N GLY A 112 7.38 -5.20 15.67
CA GLY A 112 5.98 -4.92 15.95
C GLY A 112 5.06 -6.00 15.40
N SER A 113 3.75 -5.81 15.62
CA SER A 113 2.71 -6.73 15.17
C SER A 113 2.30 -6.43 13.72
N ILE A 114 1.86 -7.47 13.01
CA ILE A 114 1.21 -7.34 11.71
C ILE A 114 -0.31 -7.42 11.93
N ALA A 115 -1.04 -6.45 11.38
CA ALA A 115 -2.49 -6.41 11.44
C ALA A 115 -3.09 -6.09 10.06
N VAL A 116 -4.35 -6.48 9.87
CA VAL A 116 -5.16 -6.07 8.71
C VAL A 116 -6.15 -4.99 9.16
N GLN A 117 -6.19 -3.89 8.42
CA GLN A 117 -7.01 -2.74 8.80
C GLN A 117 -8.49 -2.96 8.44
N VAL A 118 -9.38 -2.62 9.37
CA VAL A 118 -10.78 -2.31 9.07
C VAL A 118 -10.86 -0.80 8.86
N HIS A 119 -11.06 -0.38 7.60
CA HIS A 119 -11.08 1.05 7.28
C HIS A 119 -12.41 1.66 7.73
N GLY A 120 -12.36 2.62 8.65
CA GLY A 120 -13.53 3.39 9.07
C GLY A 120 -14.00 4.39 7.99
N GLY A 121 -15.22 4.91 8.13
CA GLY A 121 -15.79 5.95 7.26
C GLY A 121 -17.11 5.54 6.58
N GLY A 122 -17.78 6.52 5.95
CA GLY A 122 -19.09 6.32 5.32
C GLY A 122 -19.07 5.86 3.85
N GLY A 123 -17.90 5.81 3.22
CA GLY A 123 -17.76 5.49 1.79
C GLY A 123 -17.79 3.99 1.46
N TRP A 124 -17.89 3.12 2.45
CA TRP A 124 -17.91 1.67 2.24
C TRP A 124 -19.35 1.17 2.06
N PRO A 125 -19.69 0.44 0.97
CA PRO A 125 -21.04 -0.04 0.75
C PRO A 125 -21.55 -0.92 1.90
N LYS A 126 -22.82 -0.73 2.29
CA LYS A 126 -23.45 -1.51 3.35
C LYS A 126 -23.33 -3.01 3.06
N GLY A 127 -22.73 -3.75 3.98
CA GLY A 127 -22.55 -5.20 3.88
C GLY A 127 -21.35 -5.66 3.03
N ALA A 128 -20.56 -4.75 2.45
CA ALA A 128 -19.34 -5.12 1.75
C ALA A 128 -18.30 -5.69 2.73
N LYS A 129 -17.59 -6.74 2.32
CA LYS A 129 -16.61 -7.47 3.15
C LYS A 129 -15.31 -7.64 2.40
N VAL A 130 -14.20 -7.51 3.12
CA VAL A 130 -12.88 -7.99 2.67
C VAL A 130 -12.57 -9.26 3.47
N ARG A 131 -12.02 -10.27 2.80
CA ARG A 131 -11.65 -11.55 3.42
C ARG A 131 -10.17 -11.83 3.19
N TRP A 132 -9.55 -12.48 4.16
CA TRP A 132 -8.13 -12.84 4.14
C TRP A 132 -7.98 -14.34 4.36
N ARG A 133 -6.94 -14.95 3.79
CA ARG A 133 -6.56 -16.35 4.01
C ARG A 133 -5.07 -16.52 3.73
N ASN A 134 -4.49 -17.62 4.20
CA ASN A 134 -3.09 -18.00 3.95
C ASN A 134 -2.08 -16.91 4.35
N ILE A 135 -2.29 -16.30 5.51
CA ILE A 135 -1.38 -15.29 6.07
C ILE A 135 -0.20 -16.02 6.70
N LEU A 136 0.99 -15.75 6.17
CA LEU A 136 2.23 -16.39 6.58
C LEU A 136 3.28 -15.30 6.81
N VAL A 137 4.13 -15.50 7.82
CA VAL A 137 5.23 -14.60 8.16
C VAL A 137 6.50 -15.43 8.28
N ARG A 138 7.61 -14.88 7.78
CA ARG A 138 8.95 -15.46 7.89
C ARG A 138 9.92 -14.34 8.19
N GLU A 139 10.72 -14.50 9.25
CA GLU A 139 11.83 -13.60 9.55
C GLU A 139 12.90 -13.68 8.43
N LEU A 140 13.65 -12.59 8.25
CA LEU A 140 14.61 -12.41 7.14
C LEU A 140 16.01 -12.12 7.65
#